data_AF-A0A7S1PMY2-F1
#
_entry.id   AF-A0A7S1PMY2-F1
#
_cell.length_a   1.000
_cell.length_b   1.000
_cell.length_c   1.000
_cell.angle_alpha   90.00
_cell.angle_beta   90.00
_cell.angle_gamma   90.00
#
_symmetry.space_group_name_H-M   'P 1'
#
loop_
_entity.id
_entity.type
_entity.pdbx_description
1 polymer ?
#
loop_
_entity_poly.entity_id
_entity_poly.type
_entity_poly.pdbx_seq_one_letter_code
_entity_poly.pdbx_strand_id
1 'polypeptide(L)'
;GLVADFVEFDVSNLCWAMARADEVDFELFDSLATHTVQAGLVKRFSAQMTSHMAWAFAVTKVAHIPLFEALAGFIARHKDIFETQHVANCAWAYAAVDVRTPLAIQSLASAVKGGKLWAFQQDELS
;
A
#
# COMPACT_ATOMS: atom_id res chain seq x y z
N GLY A 1 3.69 -7.45 23.11
CA GLY A 1 3.86 -8.62 22.22
C GLY A 1 4.66 -8.18 21.03
N LEU A 2 5.35 -9.09 20.33
CA LEU A 2 6.35 -8.76 19.31
C LEU A 2 5.85 -7.74 18.26
N VAL A 3 4.58 -7.81 17.85
CA VAL A 3 3.94 -6.85 16.91
C VAL A 3 4.11 -5.38 17.33
N ALA A 4 4.06 -5.07 18.62
CA ALA A 4 4.15 -3.69 19.12
C ALA A 4 5.54 -3.07 18.92
N ASP A 5 6.58 -3.91 18.76
CA ASP A 5 7.96 -3.49 18.57
C ASP A 5 8.30 -3.25 17.08
N PHE A 6 7.43 -3.67 16.15
CA PHE A 6 7.65 -3.45 14.72
C PHE A 6 7.56 -1.96 14.37
N VAL A 7 8.55 -1.48 13.63
CA VAL A 7 8.55 -0.13 13.04
C VAL A 7 8.06 -0.18 11.59
N GLU A 8 8.04 0.98 10.92
CA GLU A 8 7.45 1.13 9.58
C GLU A 8 8.02 0.16 8.56
N PHE A 9 9.34 -0.02 8.58
CA PHE A 9 10.03 -0.90 7.65
C PHE A 9 9.69 -2.36 7.92
N ASP A 10 9.68 -2.75 9.19
CA ASP A 10 9.42 -4.13 9.59
C ASP A 10 8.00 -4.55 9.18
N VAL A 11 6.99 -3.71 9.45
CA VAL A 11 5.58 -4.05 9.11
C VAL A 11 5.41 -4.18 7.60
N SER A 12 5.96 -3.24 6.82
CA SER A 12 5.82 -3.25 5.37
C SER A 12 6.56 -4.42 4.74
N ASN A 13 7.78 -4.69 5.20
CA ASN A 13 8.63 -5.74 4.64
C ASN A 13 8.13 -7.14 5.02
N LEU A 14 7.64 -7.33 6.25
CA LEU A 14 7.08 -8.61 6.68
C LEU A 14 5.80 -8.95 5.91
N CYS A 15 4.84 -8.01 5.82
CA CYS A 15 3.62 -8.22 5.04
C CYS A 15 3.95 -8.54 3.58
N TRP A 16 4.87 -7.79 2.96
CA TRP A 16 5.31 -8.06 1.60
C TRP A 16 5.94 -9.45 1.44
N ALA A 17 6.84 -9.84 2.34
CA ALA A 17 7.54 -11.12 2.27
C ALA A 17 6.58 -12.31 2.43
N MET A 18 5.66 -12.24 3.39
CA MET A 18 4.63 -13.28 3.60
C MET A 18 3.70 -13.39 2.40
N ALA A 19 3.22 -12.26 1.88
CA ALA A 19 2.40 -12.21 0.68
C ALA A 19 3.13 -12.78 -0.55
N ARG A 20 4.42 -12.46 -0.71
CA ARG A 20 5.27 -12.97 -1.79
C ARG A 20 5.49 -14.48 -1.71
N ALA A 21 5.53 -15.01 -0.49
CA ALA A 21 5.72 -16.44 -0.22
C ALA A 21 4.42 -17.26 -0.27
N ASP A 22 3.25 -16.61 -0.42
CA ASP A 22 1.92 -17.22 -0.30
C ASP A 22 1.67 -17.90 1.06
N GLU A 23 2.35 -17.42 2.10
CA GLU A 23 2.25 -17.91 3.49
C GLU A 23 1.55 -16.86 4.35
N VAL A 24 0.22 -16.78 4.19
CA VAL A 24 -0.61 -15.73 4.82
C VAL A 24 -1.19 -16.21 6.14
N ASP A 25 -0.73 -15.59 7.23
CA ASP A 25 -1.43 -15.62 8.51
C ASP A 25 -2.36 -14.39 8.61
N PHE A 26 -3.66 -14.63 8.48
CA PHE A 26 -4.67 -13.58 8.47
C PHE A 26 -4.75 -12.80 9.79
N GLU A 27 -4.56 -13.46 10.93
CA GLU A 27 -4.62 -12.82 12.25
C GLU A 27 -3.39 -11.93 12.47
N LEU A 28 -2.21 -12.39 12.01
CA LEU A 28 -1.01 -11.57 12.03
C LEU A 28 -1.11 -10.37 11.08
N PHE A 29 -1.66 -10.54 9.87
CA PHE A 29 -1.88 -9.42 8.94
C PHE A 29 -2.81 -8.35 9.53
N ASP A 30 -3.93 -8.76 10.15
CA ASP A 30 -4.86 -7.85 10.80
C ASP A 30 -4.22 -7.12 11.99
N SER A 31 -3.42 -7.85 12.79
CA SER A 31 -2.67 -7.28 13.91
C SER A 31 -1.62 -6.25 13.47
N LEU A 32 -0.85 -6.56 12.41
CA LEU A 32 0.14 -5.65 11.83
C LEU A 32 -0.51 -4.42 11.22
N ALA A 33 -1.66 -4.59 10.54
CA ALA A 33 -2.43 -3.48 9.98
C ALA A 33 -2.97 -2.56 11.08
N THR A 34 -3.57 -3.14 12.12
CA THR A 34 -4.09 -2.43 13.28
C THR A 34 -2.98 -1.64 13.98
N HIS A 35 -1.84 -2.28 14.25
CA HIS A 35 -0.67 -1.61 14.83
C HIS A 35 -0.19 -0.45 13.95
N THR A 36 -0.06 -0.68 12.64
CA THR A 36 0.37 0.33 11.67
C THR A 36 -0.50 1.59 11.74
N VAL A 37 -1.82 1.42 11.85
CA VAL A 37 -2.78 2.52 11.94
C VAL A 37 -2.72 3.19 13.32
N GLN A 38 -2.79 2.41 14.40
CA GLN A 38 -2.87 2.92 15.78
C GLN A 38 -1.59 3.65 16.22
N ALA A 39 -0.42 3.11 15.89
CA ALA A 39 0.88 3.74 16.18
C ALA A 39 1.20 4.88 15.21
N GLY A 40 0.38 5.09 14.17
CA GLY A 40 0.57 6.17 13.19
C GLY A 40 1.81 5.98 12.31
N LEU A 41 2.26 4.74 12.13
CA LEU A 41 3.47 4.38 11.37
C LEU A 41 3.41 4.88 9.93
N VAL A 42 2.21 4.91 9.35
CA VAL A 42 1.97 5.42 7.98
C VAL A 42 2.53 6.84 7.77
N LYS A 43 2.62 7.68 8.81
CA LYS A 43 3.19 9.04 8.70
C LYS A 43 4.67 9.05 8.33
N ARG A 44 5.37 7.94 8.54
CA ARG A 44 6.81 7.76 8.33
C ARG A 44 7.12 6.80 7.18
N PHE A 45 6.10 6.40 6.42
CA PHE A 45 6.27 5.54 5.25
C PHE A 45 7.01 6.26 4.12
N SER A 46 7.71 5.49 3.31
CA SER A 46 8.15 5.89 1.97
C SER A 46 7.10 5.51 0.92
N ALA A 47 7.29 5.97 -0.32
CA ALA A 47 6.46 5.54 -1.45
C ALA A 47 6.53 4.02 -1.68
N GLN A 48 7.71 3.42 -1.50
CA GLN A 48 7.91 1.97 -1.61
C GLN A 48 7.18 1.22 -0.49
N MET A 49 7.27 1.67 0.77
CA MET A 49 6.58 1.03 1.88
C MET A 49 5.06 1.07 1.69
N THR A 50 4.56 2.21 1.21
CA THR A 50 3.14 2.39 0.88
C THR A 50 2.72 1.42 -0.22
N SER A 51 3.49 1.30 -1.31
CA SER A 51 3.14 0.42 -2.42
C SER A 51 3.27 -1.07 -2.05
N HIS A 52 4.29 -1.46 -1.29
CA HIS A 52 4.47 -2.81 -0.78
C HIS A 52 3.33 -3.22 0.15
N MET A 53 2.96 -2.34 1.09
CA MET A 53 1.86 -2.60 2.02
C MET A 53 0.54 -2.74 1.26
N ALA A 54 0.22 -1.82 0.35
CA ALA A 54 -1.00 -1.92 -0.45
C ALA A 54 -1.04 -3.20 -1.30
N TRP A 55 0.07 -3.53 -1.97
CA TRP A 55 0.18 -4.72 -2.80
C TRP A 55 0.01 -6.00 -1.99
N ALA A 56 0.69 -6.11 -0.83
CA ALA A 56 0.63 -7.27 0.03
C ALA A 56 -0.82 -7.57 0.45
N PHE A 57 -1.55 -6.57 0.94
CA PHE A 57 -2.95 -6.73 1.35
C PHE A 57 -3.88 -7.05 0.17
N ALA A 58 -3.54 -6.58 -1.04
CA ALA A 58 -4.30 -6.89 -2.23
C ALA A 58 -4.14 -8.33 -2.70
N VAL A 59 -2.90 -8.85 -2.80
CA VAL A 59 -2.68 -10.24 -3.25
C VAL A 59 -3.19 -11.25 -2.24
N THR A 60 -3.12 -10.95 -0.94
CA THR A 60 -3.64 -11.82 0.12
C THR A 60 -5.14 -11.69 0.31
N LYS A 61 -5.81 -10.78 -0.43
CA LYS A 61 -7.26 -10.50 -0.36
C LYS A 61 -7.71 -10.09 1.05
N VAL A 62 -6.83 -9.49 1.83
CA VAL A 62 -7.12 -8.97 3.17
C VAL A 62 -7.54 -7.52 3.05
N ALA A 63 -8.84 -7.26 3.23
CA ALA A 63 -9.38 -5.91 3.21
C ALA A 63 -9.35 -5.29 4.62
N HIS A 64 -8.27 -4.57 4.95
CA HIS A 64 -8.21 -3.78 6.19
C HIS A 64 -8.51 -2.30 5.90
N ILE A 65 -9.80 -1.94 5.95
CA ILE A 65 -10.31 -0.62 5.55
C ILE A 65 -9.53 0.55 6.22
N PRO A 66 -9.31 0.56 7.55
CA PRO A 66 -8.59 1.67 8.20
C PRO A 66 -7.15 1.85 7.70
N LEU A 67 -6.50 0.75 7.27
CA LEU A 67 -5.16 0.80 6.71
C LEU A 67 -5.20 1.43 5.32
N PHE A 68 -6.11 0.97 4.44
CA PHE A 68 -6.27 1.56 3.11
C PHE A 68 -6.68 3.04 3.16
N GLU A 69 -7.47 3.47 4.14
CA GLU A 69 -7.76 4.89 4.36
C GLU A 69 -6.53 5.69 4.80
N ALA A 70 -5.73 5.14 5.73
CA ALA A 70 -4.49 5.76 6.17
C ALA A 70 -3.48 5.91 5.02
N LEU A 71 -3.30 4.86 4.22
CA LEU A 71 -2.44 4.87 3.03
C LEU A 71 -2.95 5.89 1.99
N ALA A 72 -4.26 5.97 1.78
CA ALA A 72 -4.86 6.94 0.85
C ALA A 72 -4.58 8.38 1.28
N GLY A 73 -4.73 8.65 2.58
CA GLY A 73 -4.40 9.95 3.15
C GLY A 73 -2.91 10.30 3.01
N PHE A 74 -2.02 9.31 3.14
CA PHE A 74 -0.59 9.49 2.90
C PHE A 74 -0.29 9.80 1.43
N ILE A 75 -0.84 9.02 0.50
CA ILE A 75 -0.68 9.22 -0.95
C ILE A 75 -1.16 10.62 -1.34
N ALA A 76 -2.32 11.05 -0.85
CA ALA A 76 -2.88 12.37 -1.17
C ALA A 76 -1.97 13.53 -0.74
N ARG A 77 -1.30 13.40 0.41
CA ARG A 77 -0.39 14.43 0.96
C ARG A 77 1.00 14.41 0.33
N HIS A 78 1.46 13.26 -0.17
CA HIS A 78 2.84 13.07 -0.63
C HIS A 78 2.91 12.56 -2.07
N LYS A 79 1.93 12.88 -2.91
CA LYS A 79 1.86 12.42 -4.31
C LYS A 79 3.17 12.61 -5.11
N ASP A 80 3.94 13.65 -4.78
CA ASP A 80 5.16 14.03 -5.50
C ASP A 80 6.36 13.10 -5.21
N ILE A 81 6.32 12.28 -4.15
CA ILE A 81 7.37 11.28 -3.86
C ILE A 81 7.13 9.93 -4.56
N PHE A 82 5.97 9.77 -5.19
CA PHE A 82 5.61 8.52 -5.86
C PHE A 82 6.17 8.49 -7.29
N GLU A 83 6.85 7.41 -7.61
CA GLU A 83 7.30 7.11 -8.97
C GLU A 83 6.26 6.24 -9.68
N THR A 84 6.37 6.11 -11.00
CA THR A 84 5.38 5.42 -11.83
C THR A 84 5.06 4.02 -11.31
N GLN A 85 6.08 3.24 -10.93
CA GLN A 85 5.90 1.90 -10.37
C GLN A 85 5.12 1.91 -9.04
N HIS A 86 5.36 2.90 -8.17
CA HIS A 86 4.67 3.01 -6.89
C HIS A 86 3.20 3.37 -7.13
N VAL A 87 2.94 4.26 -8.09
CA VAL A 87 1.58 4.64 -8.47
C VAL A 87 0.82 3.45 -9.07
N ALA A 88 1.47 2.70 -9.98
CA ALA A 88 0.90 1.52 -10.62
C ALA A 88 0.48 0.47 -9.58
N ASN A 89 1.40 0.11 -8.67
CA ASN A 89 1.15 -0.89 -7.63
C ASN A 89 0.03 -0.47 -6.69
N CYS A 90 0.02 0.79 -6.25
CA CYS A 90 -1.08 1.30 -5.43
C CYS A 90 -2.40 1.25 -6.21
N ALA A 91 -2.46 1.75 -7.45
CA ALA A 91 -3.69 1.78 -8.23
C ALA A 91 -4.27 0.37 -8.45
N TRP A 92 -3.42 -0.60 -8.81
CA TRP A 92 -3.80 -1.99 -8.93
C TRP A 92 -4.31 -2.56 -7.59
N ALA A 93 -3.59 -2.30 -6.49
CA ALA A 93 -3.98 -2.81 -5.17
C ALA A 93 -5.36 -2.32 -4.74
N TYR A 94 -5.64 -1.01 -4.85
CA TYR A 94 -6.96 -0.44 -4.51
C TYR A 94 -8.08 -0.99 -5.40
N ALA A 95 -7.80 -1.28 -6.67
CA ALA A 95 -8.76 -1.92 -7.57
C ALA A 95 -9.01 -3.39 -7.19
N ALA A 96 -7.97 -4.13 -6.82
CA ALA A 96 -8.03 -5.56 -6.51
C ALA A 96 -8.81 -5.87 -5.22
N VAL A 97 -8.75 -5.00 -4.21
CA VAL A 97 -9.51 -5.18 -2.95
C VAL A 97 -10.94 -4.62 -3.00
N ASP A 98 -11.39 -4.08 -4.14
CA ASP A 98 -12.65 -3.32 -4.31
C ASP A 98 -12.88 -2.23 -3.24
N VAL A 99 -11.80 -1.72 -2.64
CA VAL A 99 -11.86 -0.62 -1.70
C VAL A 99 -11.92 0.67 -2.52
N ARG A 100 -13.15 1.13 -2.77
CA ARG A 100 -13.39 2.41 -3.43
C ARG A 100 -12.98 3.56 -2.53
N THR A 101 -11.75 4.02 -2.68
CA THR A 101 -11.27 5.28 -2.10
C THR A 101 -11.02 6.29 -3.22
N PRO A 102 -12.04 7.09 -3.63
CA PRO A 102 -11.90 8.07 -4.72
C PRO A 102 -10.71 9.01 -4.52
N LEU A 103 -10.41 9.37 -3.28
CA LEU A 103 -9.26 10.20 -2.92
C LEU A 103 -7.92 9.56 -3.33
N ALA A 104 -7.75 8.25 -3.10
CA ALA A 104 -6.53 7.54 -3.47
C ALA A 104 -6.37 7.52 -4.98
N ILE A 105 -7.41 7.09 -5.71
CA ILE A 105 -7.39 6.98 -7.17
C ILE A 105 -7.15 8.34 -7.83
N GLN A 106 -7.79 9.41 -7.35
CA GLN A 106 -7.58 10.76 -7.86
C GLN A 106 -6.16 11.27 -7.58
N SER A 107 -5.62 11.00 -6.38
CA SER A 107 -4.27 11.41 -6.00
C SER A 107 -3.20 10.69 -6.83
N LEU A 108 -3.38 9.38 -7.03
CA LEU A 108 -2.55 8.56 -7.90
C LEU A 108 -2.61 9.07 -9.35
N ALA A 109 -3.80 9.33 -9.89
CA ALA A 109 -3.95 9.89 -11.22
C ALA A 109 -3.29 11.28 -11.37
N SER A 110 -3.37 12.13 -10.33
CA SER A 110 -2.66 13.42 -10.30
C SER A 110 -1.14 13.25 -10.30
N ALA A 111 -0.60 12.25 -9.61
CA ALA A 111 0.84 11.98 -9.57
C ALA A 111 1.37 11.64 -10.98
N VAL A 112 0.60 10.90 -11.79
CA VAL A 112 1.00 10.55 -13.17
C VAL A 112 0.88 11.74 -14.13
N LYS A 113 -0.20 12.54 -14.02
CA LYS A 113 -0.44 13.71 -14.88
C LYS A 113 0.64 14.80 -14.73
N GLY A 114 1.35 14.81 -13.60
CA GLY A 114 2.47 15.72 -13.34
C GLY A 114 3.77 15.41 -14.12
N GLY A 115 3.85 14.32 -14.91
CA GLY A 115 4.99 14.13 -15.82
C GLY A 115 5.38 12.71 -16.26
N LYS A 116 4.57 11.65 -16.02
CA LYS A 116 5.02 10.26 -16.26
C LYS A 116 3.99 9.36 -16.98
N LEU A 117 3.09 9.97 -17.75
CA LEU A 117 1.96 9.28 -18.39
C LEU A 117 2.33 8.35 -19.58
N TRP A 118 3.58 8.35 -20.05
CA TRP A 118 4.00 7.62 -21.24
C TRP A 118 4.63 6.23 -20.99
N ALA A 119 4.72 5.76 -19.73
CA ALA A 119 5.52 4.58 -19.40
C ALA A 119 4.75 3.27 -19.15
N PHE A 120 3.44 3.21 -19.37
CA PHE A 120 2.70 1.95 -19.18
C PHE A 120 2.76 1.10 -20.45
N GLN A 121 3.68 0.13 -20.50
CA GLN A 121 3.60 -0.99 -21.43
C GLN A 121 2.70 -2.09 -20.86
N GLN A 122 2.00 -2.76 -21.78
CA GLN A 122 0.88 -3.67 -21.51
C GLN A 122 1.28 -4.98 -20.83
N ASP A 123 2.58 -5.22 -20.60
CA ASP A 123 3.11 -6.52 -20.19
C ASP A 123 3.39 -6.65 -18.67
N GLU A 124 3.17 -5.60 -17.86
CA GLU A 124 3.47 -5.62 -16.41
C GLU A 124 2.30 -6.06 -15.51
N LEU A 125 1.21 -6.61 -16.08
CA LEU A 125 0.03 -7.09 -15.34
C LEU A 125 -0.20 -8.62 -15.46
N SER A 126 0.85 -9.40 -15.66
CA SER A 126 0.78 -10.87 -15.75
C SER A 126 1.09 -11.56 -14.42
#